data_AF-A0A7Y4X8W1-F1
#
_entry.id   AF-A0A7Y4X8W1-F1
#
_cell.length_a   1.000
_cell.length_b   1.000
_cell.length_c   1.000
_cell.angle_alpha   90.00
_cell.angle_beta   90.00
_cell.angle_gamma   90.00
#
_symmetry.space_group_name_H-M   'P 1'
#
loop_
_entity.id
_entity.type
_entity.pdbx_description
1 polymer ?
#
loop_
_entity_poly.entity_id
_entity_poly.type
_entity_poly.pdbx_seq_one_letter_code
_entity_poly.pdbx_strand_id
1 'polypeptide(L)'
;MTITLSNERITMAEARTAKLDGTPIAKKTLEVARLHHADLIVIETHTSRYEFTLLNPVMREGVLSGGVLEARIVSVKWSGTVIRSALNDFFDRKILSCGGRALFHVVNGRYPNNFLVTSPIVRLFVQ
;
A
#
# COMPACT_ATOMS: atom_id res chain seq x y z
N MET A 1 11.22 2.85 20.24
CA MET A 1 10.53 1.53 20.21
C MET A 1 10.86 0.92 18.86
N THR A 2 11.71 -0.11 18.86
CA THR A 2 12.41 -0.63 17.68
C THR A 2 11.78 -1.94 17.28
N ILE A 3 11.24 -2.04 16.07
CA ILE A 3 10.76 -3.31 15.52
C ILE A 3 11.91 -3.91 14.73
N THR A 4 12.41 -5.06 15.17
CA THR A 4 13.51 -5.79 14.53
C THR A 4 12.93 -6.86 13.62
N LEU A 5 12.94 -6.62 12.31
CA LEU A 5 12.87 -7.65 11.29
C LEU A 5 14.28 -7.79 10.74
N SER A 6 14.91 -8.95 10.97
CA SER A 6 16.08 -9.49 10.25
C SER A 6 17.09 -8.49 9.66
N ASN A 7 18.16 -8.23 10.40
CA ASN A 7 19.52 -7.81 10.00
C ASN A 7 19.78 -6.65 9.01
N GLU A 8 18.81 -5.84 8.62
CA GLU A 8 19.08 -4.53 8.03
C GLU A 8 18.34 -3.44 8.81
N ARG A 9 19.08 -2.69 9.62
CA ARG A 9 18.60 -1.44 10.23
C ARG A 9 18.51 -0.40 9.12
N ILE A 10 17.45 -0.43 8.31
CA ILE A 10 17.17 0.67 7.40
C ILE A 10 16.62 1.82 8.25
N THR A 11 17.45 2.83 8.49
CA THR A 11 16.98 4.07 9.11
C THR A 11 16.16 4.87 8.10
N MET A 12 15.11 5.59 8.53
CA MET A 12 14.29 6.42 7.62
C MET A 12 15.11 7.46 6.83
N ALA A 13 16.32 7.79 7.30
CA ALA A 13 17.26 8.64 6.59
C ALA A 13 17.81 7.97 5.33
N GLU A 14 18.07 6.66 5.36
CA GLU A 14 18.59 5.90 4.22
C GLU A 14 17.50 5.66 3.17
N ALA A 15 16.25 5.43 3.60
CA ALA A 15 15.11 5.34 2.69
C ALA A 15 14.79 6.67 1.98
N ARG A 16 15.22 7.81 2.52
CA ARG A 16 15.00 9.15 1.95
C ARG A 16 16.09 9.63 1.00
N THR A 17 17.19 8.90 0.85
CA THR A 17 18.35 9.36 0.06
C THR A 17 18.54 8.61 -1.27
N ALA A 18 17.54 7.84 -1.71
CA ALA A 18 17.43 7.45 -3.10
C ALA A 18 16.82 8.62 -3.90
N LYS A 19 17.67 9.54 -4.35
CA LYS A 19 17.30 10.46 -5.46
C LYS A 19 17.11 9.61 -6.71
N LEU A 20 15.87 9.20 -6.98
CA LEU A 20 15.44 8.79 -8.30
C LEU A 20 14.90 10.02 -9.02
N ASP A 21 15.32 10.22 -10.28
CA ASP A 21 14.71 11.12 -11.27
C ASP A 21 13.28 10.65 -11.66
N GLY A 22 12.47 10.29 -10.67
CA GLY A 22 11.18 9.65 -10.84
C GLY A 22 10.06 10.67 -10.84
N THR A 23 9.67 11.16 -12.02
CA THR A 23 8.40 11.85 -12.19
C THR A 23 7.27 10.90 -11.72
N PRO A 24 6.45 11.26 -10.71
CA PRO A 24 5.36 10.40 -10.26
C PRO A 24 4.38 10.15 -11.40
N ILE A 25 4.23 8.90 -11.83
CA ILE A 25 3.23 8.55 -12.85
C ILE A 25 1.88 8.38 -12.15
N ALA A 26 0.97 9.33 -12.35
CA ALA A 26 -0.43 9.17 -11.97
C ALA A 26 -1.03 8.02 -12.80
N LYS A 27 -1.23 6.87 -12.17
CA LYS A 27 -1.80 5.68 -12.82
C LYS A 27 -3.28 5.57 -12.50
N LYS A 28 -4.09 5.22 -13.50
CA LYS A 28 -5.49 4.80 -13.27
C LYS A 28 -5.58 3.39 -12.70
N THR A 29 -4.61 2.55 -13.09
CA THR A 29 -4.50 1.15 -12.66
C THR A 29 -3.02 0.78 -12.50
N LEU A 30 -2.72 -0.05 -11.52
CA LEU A 30 -1.40 -0.56 -11.21
C LEU A 30 -1.47 -2.09 -11.09
N GLU A 31 -0.75 -2.78 -11.97
CA GLU A 31 -0.61 -4.24 -11.92
C GLU A 31 0.44 -4.64 -10.89
N VAL A 32 0.04 -5.43 -9.91
CA VAL A 32 0.93 -5.78 -8.78
C VAL A 32 2.04 -6.74 -9.17
N ALA A 33 1.86 -7.51 -10.25
CA ALA A 33 2.92 -8.37 -10.80
C ALA A 33 4.13 -7.59 -11.33
N ARG A 34 4.01 -6.27 -11.53
CA ARG A 34 5.08 -5.39 -12.05
C ARG A 34 5.81 -4.62 -10.96
N LEU A 35 5.46 -4.86 -9.70
CA LEU A 35 6.05 -4.17 -8.55
C LEU A 35 7.29 -4.88 -8.06
N HIS A 36 8.26 -4.09 -7.61
CA HIS A 36 9.53 -4.55 -7.10
C HIS A 36 9.66 -4.33 -5.60
N HIS A 37 10.64 -4.99 -5.00
CA HIS A 37 11.00 -4.76 -3.61
C HIS A 37 11.34 -3.29 -3.39
N ALA A 38 10.86 -2.72 -2.30
CA ALA A 38 10.98 -1.32 -1.89
C ALA A 38 10.20 -0.29 -2.74
N ASP A 39 9.40 -0.71 -3.72
CA ASP A 39 8.49 0.21 -4.42
C ASP A 39 7.58 0.92 -3.40
N LEU A 40 7.48 2.24 -3.52
CA LEU A 40 6.58 3.04 -2.70
C LEU A 40 5.30 3.35 -3.49
N ILE A 41 4.18 2.83 -2.99
CA ILE A 41 2.87 3.03 -3.60
C ILE A 41 2.12 4.08 -2.80
N VAL A 42 1.82 5.20 -3.44
CA VAL A 42 1.00 6.27 -2.85
C VAL A 42 -0.44 6.09 -3.31
N ILE A 43 -1.34 5.91 -2.35
CA ILE A 43 -2.77 5.74 -2.58
C ILE A 43 -3.48 6.97 -2.04
N GLU A 44 -3.95 7.80 -2.97
CA GLU A 44 -4.76 8.97 -2.64
C GLU A 44 -6.24 8.62 -2.76
N THR A 45 -7.00 8.96 -1.73
CA THR A 45 -8.46 8.82 -1.67
C THR A 45 -9.08 10.20 -1.47
N HIS A 46 -10.40 10.29 -1.57
CA HIS A 46 -11.11 11.55 -1.31
C HIS A 46 -10.85 12.16 0.08
N THR A 47 -10.54 11.32 1.08
CA THR A 47 -10.48 11.74 2.49
C THR A 47 -9.12 11.56 3.12
N SER A 48 -8.18 10.92 2.42
CA SER A 48 -6.92 10.47 3.01
C SER A 48 -5.88 10.10 1.98
N ARG A 49 -4.62 10.16 2.38
CA ARG A 49 -3.47 9.63 1.64
C ARG A 49 -2.81 8.52 2.43
N TYR A 50 -2.58 7.38 1.79
CA TYR A 50 -1.83 6.26 2.32
C TYR A 50 -0.53 6.08 1.56
N GLU A 51 0.50 5.64 2.27
CA GLU A 51 1.81 5.30 1.72
C GLU A 51 2.10 3.85 2.07
N PHE A 52 2.23 3.02 1.04
CA PHE A 52 2.46 1.58 1.16
C PHE A 52 3.83 1.24 0.55
N THR A 53 4.79 0.90 1.39
CA THR A 53 6.11 0.44 0.94
C THR A 53 6.10 -1.07 0.85
N LEU A 54 6.32 -1.60 -0.35
CA LEU A 54 6.32 -3.03 -0.61
C LEU A 54 7.65 -3.66 -0.15
N LEU A 55 7.60 -4.61 0.79
CA LEU A 55 8.78 -5.30 1.31
C LEU A 55 8.93 -6.71 0.74
N ASN A 56 7.84 -7.36 0.34
CA ASN A 56 7.88 -8.67 -0.30
C ASN A 56 6.83 -8.71 -1.43
N PRO A 57 7.23 -8.55 -2.70
CA PRO A 57 6.31 -8.57 -3.84
C PRO A 57 5.57 -9.90 -4.02
N VAL A 58 6.22 -11.03 -3.70
CA VAL A 58 5.62 -12.37 -3.84
C VAL A 58 4.47 -12.55 -2.84
N MET A 59 4.69 -12.14 -1.59
CA MET A 59 3.69 -12.23 -0.53
C MET A 59 2.76 -11.03 -0.46
N ARG A 60 3.10 -9.95 -1.18
CA ARG A 60 2.45 -8.63 -1.17
C ARG A 60 2.43 -8.00 0.22
N GLU A 61 3.50 -8.22 0.94
CA GLU A 61 3.68 -7.73 2.30
C GLU A 61 4.52 -6.47 2.30
N GLY A 62 4.19 -5.58 3.23
CA GLY A 62 4.87 -4.30 3.34
C GLY A 62 4.45 -3.56 4.58
N VAL A 63 4.72 -2.26 4.58
CA VAL A 63 4.31 -1.35 5.65
C VAL A 63 3.39 -0.27 5.09
N LEU A 64 2.35 0.05 5.85
CA LEU A 64 1.35 1.05 5.50
C LEU A 64 1.34 2.15 6.57
N SER A 65 1.27 3.39 6.11
CA SER A 65 1.10 4.59 6.95
C SER A 65 0.14 5.59 6.32
N GLY A 66 -0.27 6.60 7.09
CA GLY A 66 -1.20 7.63 6.64
C GLY A 66 -2.67 7.24 6.77
N GLY A 67 -3.54 8.09 6.22
CA GLY A 67 -4.99 8.00 6.39
C GLY A 67 -5.41 7.81 7.84
N VAL A 68 -6.23 6.79 8.12
CA VAL A 68 -6.71 6.52 9.50
C VAL A 68 -5.59 6.12 10.47
N LEU A 69 -4.42 5.74 9.94
CA LEU A 69 -3.26 5.35 10.75
C LEU A 69 -2.44 6.56 11.19
N GLU A 70 -2.65 7.73 10.59
CA GLU A 70 -1.87 8.95 10.85
C GLU A 70 -0.36 8.69 10.79
N ALA A 71 0.36 8.90 11.90
CA ALA A 71 1.80 8.66 12.03
C ALA A 71 2.17 7.20 12.36
N ARG A 72 1.18 6.30 12.51
CA ARG A 72 1.43 4.90 12.82
C ARG A 72 1.83 4.14 11.55
N ILE A 73 2.87 3.32 11.68
CA ILE A 73 3.32 2.39 10.65
C ILE A 73 2.84 1.00 11.04
N VAL A 74 2.14 0.33 10.12
CA VAL A 74 1.55 -0.98 10.36
C VAL A 74 2.04 -1.95 9.29
N SER A 75 2.53 -3.12 9.72
CA SER A 75 2.83 -4.22 8.81
C SER A 75 1.53 -4.77 8.23
N VAL A 76 1.42 -4.75 6.90
CA VAL A 76 0.22 -5.20 6.20
C VAL A 76 0.55 -6.14 5.05
N LYS A 77 -0.45 -6.93 4.68
CA LYS A 77 -0.52 -7.67 3.42
C LYS A 77 -1.62 -7.08 2.55
N TRP A 78 -1.28 -6.68 1.34
CA TRP A 78 -2.28 -6.26 0.37
C TRP A 78 -2.97 -7.47 -0.24
N SER A 79 -4.31 -7.53 -0.11
CA SER A 79 -5.11 -8.66 -0.60
C SER A 79 -5.71 -8.42 -1.97
N GLY A 80 -6.04 -7.18 -2.29
CA GLY A 80 -6.71 -6.84 -3.54
C GLY A 80 -7.39 -5.49 -3.53
N THR A 81 -8.19 -5.25 -4.56
CA THR A 81 -9.02 -4.07 -4.74
C THR A 81 -10.46 -4.48 -4.97
N VAL A 82 -11.39 -3.86 -4.25
CA VAL A 82 -12.84 -4.01 -4.47
C VAL A 82 -13.29 -2.89 -5.40
N ILE A 83 -13.82 -3.25 -6.57
CA ILE A 83 -14.31 -2.32 -7.59
C ILE A 83 -15.83 -2.42 -7.59
N ARG A 84 -16.52 -1.32 -7.31
CA ARG A 84 -17.97 -1.26 -7.35
C ARG A 84 -18.44 -0.98 -8.77
N SER A 85 -19.12 -1.95 -9.38
CA SER A 85 -19.84 -1.76 -10.66
C SER A 85 -21.33 -1.55 -10.41
N ALA A 86 -22.04 -1.02 -11.40
CA ALA A 86 -23.50 -0.80 -11.34
C ALA A 86 -24.30 -2.09 -11.08
N LEU A 87 -23.71 -3.26 -11.40
CA LEU A 87 -24.38 -4.55 -11.33
C LEU A 87 -23.89 -5.45 -10.18
N ASN A 88 -22.63 -5.31 -9.72
CA ASN A 88 -22.03 -6.11 -8.63
C ASN A 88 -20.69 -5.52 -8.17
N ASP A 89 -20.26 -5.88 -6.96
CA ASP A 89 -18.89 -5.63 -6.50
C ASP A 89 -17.94 -6.71 -7.05
N PHE A 90 -16.82 -6.30 -7.64
CA PHE A 90 -15.78 -7.18 -8.17
C PHE A 90 -14.52 -7.08 -7.31
N PHE A 91 -13.98 -8.22 -6.87
CA PHE A 91 -12.72 -8.27 -6.14
C PHE A 91 -11.57 -8.69 -7.05
N ASP A 92 -10.64 -7.77 -7.29
CA ASP A 92 -9.44 -8.05 -8.08
C ASP A 92 -8.20 -8.15 -7.20
N ARG A 93 -7.54 -9.31 -7.23
CA ARG A 93 -6.29 -9.55 -6.50
C ARG A 93 -5.07 -9.09 -7.29
N LYS A 94 -5.17 -8.70 -8.55
CA LYS A 94 -4.01 -8.44 -9.41
C LYS A 94 -3.74 -6.96 -9.62
N ILE A 95 -4.76 -6.12 -9.44
CA ILE A 95 -4.67 -4.69 -9.73
C ILE A 95 -5.08 -3.81 -8.56
N LEU A 96 -4.42 -2.67 -8.46
CA LEU A 96 -4.87 -1.48 -7.73
C LEU A 96 -5.46 -0.51 -8.74
N SER A 97 -6.71 -0.06 -8.56
CA SER A 97 -7.37 0.79 -9.55
C SER A 97 -8.10 1.97 -8.91
N CYS A 98 -8.07 3.12 -9.57
CA CYS A 98 -8.92 4.26 -9.23
C CYS A 98 -10.41 3.88 -9.31
N GLY A 99 -11.24 4.50 -8.48
CA GLY A 99 -12.64 4.13 -8.27
C GLY A 99 -12.85 2.89 -7.39
N GLY A 100 -11.83 2.02 -7.27
CA GLY A 100 -11.84 0.88 -6.36
C GLY A 100 -11.43 1.25 -4.94
N ARG A 101 -11.48 0.25 -4.04
CA ARG A 101 -11.05 0.34 -2.63
C ARG A 101 -9.98 -0.71 -2.36
N ALA A 102 -8.82 -0.30 -1.87
CA ALA A 102 -7.76 -1.25 -1.52
C ALA A 102 -8.09 -1.95 -0.19
N LEU A 103 -7.80 -3.25 -0.12
CA LEU A 103 -7.96 -4.09 1.06
C LEU A 103 -6.58 -4.53 1.58
N PHE A 104 -6.31 -4.20 2.84
CA PHE A 104 -5.09 -4.59 3.54
C PHE A 104 -5.42 -5.41 4.78
N HIS A 105 -4.68 -6.50 5.01
CA HIS A 105 -4.71 -7.26 6.25
C HIS A 105 -3.55 -6.83 7.14
N VAL A 106 -3.81 -6.60 8.43
CA VAL A 106 -2.76 -6.30 9.39
C VAL A 106 -2.06 -7.59 9.83
N VAL A 107 -0.74 -7.68 9.60
CA VAL A 107 0.03 -8.93 9.82
C VAL A 107 0.47 -9.08 11.28
N ASN A 108 0.69 -7.97 12.00
CA ASN A 108 1.29 -7.96 13.35
C ASN A 108 0.40 -7.33 14.43
N GLY A 109 -0.93 -7.40 14.27
CA GLY A 109 -1.87 -6.85 15.25
C GLY A 109 -2.21 -7.85 16.36
N ARG A 110 -2.54 -7.34 17.56
CA ARG A 110 -3.23 -8.11 18.63
C ARG A 110 -4.56 -8.75 18.18
N TYR A 111 -5.03 -8.42 16.98
CA TYR A 111 -6.29 -8.87 16.40
C TYR A 111 -6.02 -9.44 15.00
N PRO A 112 -5.85 -10.76 14.86
CA PRO A 112 -5.47 -11.42 13.60
C PRO A 112 -6.52 -11.33 12.46
N ASN A 113 -7.61 -10.59 12.66
CA ASN A 113 -8.67 -10.37 11.67
C ASN A 113 -8.93 -8.89 11.39
N ASN A 114 -7.95 -8.02 11.63
CA ASN A 114 -8.12 -6.60 11.32
C ASN A 114 -7.78 -6.32 9.85
N PHE A 115 -8.78 -5.81 9.16
CA PHE A 115 -8.68 -5.35 7.78
C PHE A 115 -8.77 -3.83 7.75
N LEU A 116 -8.01 -3.22 6.84
CA LEU A 116 -8.16 -1.83 6.47
C LEU A 116 -8.70 -1.78 5.05
N VAL A 117 -9.85 -1.12 4.89
CA VAL A 117 -10.46 -0.86 3.58
C VAL A 117 -10.40 0.63 3.33
N THR A 118 -9.85 1.03 2.19
CA THR A 118 -9.78 2.45 1.86
C THR A 118 -11.13 3.01 1.42
N SER A 119 -11.26 4.34 1.46
CA SER A 119 -12.19 5.06 0.58
C SER A 119 -11.85 4.82 -0.89
N PRO A 120 -12.75 5.18 -1.84
CA PRO A 120 -12.44 5.08 -3.25
C PRO A 120 -11.15 5.80 -3.60
N ILE A 121 -10.30 5.11 -4.34
CA ILE A 121 -9.00 5.58 -4.79
C ILE A 121 -9.23 6.62 -5.88
N VAL A 122 -8.72 7.83 -5.70
CA VAL A 122 -8.78 8.90 -6.70
C VAL A 122 -7.49 8.99 -7.49
N ARG A 123 -6.37 8.56 -6.90
CA ARG A 123 -5.05 8.61 -7.53
C ARG A 123 -4.13 7.53 -7.01
N LEU A 124 -3.29 7.02 -7.91
CA LEU A 124 -2.25 6.04 -7.61
C LEU A 124 -0.92 6.50 -8.20
N PHE A 125 0.15 6.30 -7.44
CA PHE A 125 1.51 6.53 -7.89
C PHE A 125 2.43 5.42 -7.40
N VAL A 126 3.50 5.19 -8.16
CA VAL A 126 4.66 4.42 -7.72
C VAL A 126 5.85 5.37 -7.79
N GLN A 127 6.56 5.52 -6.67
CA GLN A 127 7.78 6.31 -6.55
C GLN A 127 8.99 5.39 -6.47
#